data_AF-A0A918P334-F1
#
_entry.id   AF-A0A918P334-F1
#
_cell.length_a   1.000
_cell.length_b   1.000
_cell.length_c   1.000
_cell.angle_alpha   90.00
_cell.angle_beta   90.00
_cell.angle_gamma   90.00
#
_symmetry.space_group_name_H-M   'P 1'
#
loop_
_entity.id
_entity.type
_entity.pdbx_description
1 polymer ?
#
loop_
_entity_poly.entity_id
_entity_poly.type
_entity_poly.pdbx_seq_one_letter_code
_entity_poly.pdbx_strand_id
1 'polypeptide(L)'
;MTDFPNDWSDPDASDVPDNPASLWPTVPPAGSAAPEPRSWVWAAMPPPERRARLRELRTWVEWLRHTAELHNDLPPCWYRHHWVREMLTALYLGWLRTYEGEKTPGPGRELAEAEWINTLHAFKPHMKIPACISTHQEPPLLPPPDPRTDEEWELYLVTSTDTTDPARHPAEAEARRMTAGMDPPM
;
A
#
# COMPACT_ATOMS: atom_id res chain seq x y z
N MET A 1 -15.30 17.21 -63.40
CA MET A 1 -14.49 18.04 -62.49
C MET A 1 -15.49 18.91 -61.75
N THR A 2 -15.98 18.43 -60.61
CA THR A 2 -17.05 19.06 -59.83
C THR A 2 -16.43 19.82 -58.67
N ASP A 3 -16.62 21.14 -58.67
CA ASP A 3 -16.25 22.07 -57.60
C ASP A 3 -17.10 21.80 -56.34
N PHE A 4 -16.43 21.70 -55.20
CA PHE A 4 -17.07 21.66 -53.88
C PHE A 4 -17.14 23.10 -53.32
N PRO A 5 -18.31 23.63 -52.94
CA PRO A 5 -18.38 24.89 -52.22
C PRO A 5 -17.87 24.70 -50.79
N ASN A 6 -16.82 25.45 -50.45
CA ASN A 6 -16.21 25.51 -49.12
C ASN A 6 -17.08 26.41 -48.22
N ASP A 7 -18.07 25.83 -47.55
CA ASP A 7 -18.82 26.48 -46.47
C ASP A 7 -18.10 26.27 -45.13
N TRP A 8 -17.03 27.04 -44.93
CA TRP A 8 -16.45 27.27 -43.61
C TRP A 8 -17.00 28.60 -43.10
N SER A 9 -18.16 28.53 -42.45
CA SER A 9 -18.60 29.62 -41.58
C SER A 9 -17.68 29.65 -40.35
N ASP A 10 -16.95 30.76 -40.18
CA ASP A 10 -16.19 31.04 -38.95
C ASP A 10 -17.14 30.94 -37.74
N PRO A 11 -16.76 30.24 -36.65
CA PRO A 11 -17.55 30.30 -35.42
C PRO A 11 -17.52 31.75 -34.90
N ASP A 12 -18.71 32.29 -34.66
CA ASP A 12 -18.95 33.61 -34.08
C ASP A 12 -18.07 33.81 -32.84
N ALA A 13 -17.21 34.83 -32.87
CA ALA A 13 -16.27 35.17 -31.79
C ALA A 13 -16.96 35.61 -30.48
N SER A 14 -18.29 35.62 -30.45
CA SER A 14 -19.11 36.01 -29.30
C SER A 14 -19.33 34.89 -28.28
N ASP A 15 -18.94 33.64 -28.57
CA ASP A 15 -19.14 32.47 -27.68
C ASP A 15 -17.86 32.03 -26.92
N VAL A 16 -16.81 32.85 -26.92
CA VAL A 16 -15.65 32.60 -26.06
C VAL A 16 -15.96 33.13 -24.65
N PRO A 17 -16.05 32.27 -23.61
CA PRO A 17 -16.27 32.77 -22.26
C PRO A 17 -15.10 33.68 -21.84
N ASP A 18 -15.42 34.89 -21.38
CA ASP A 18 -14.47 35.93 -20.92
C ASP A 18 -13.47 35.44 -19.85
N ASN A 19 -13.74 34.29 -19.24
CA ASN A 19 -12.82 33.62 -18.35
C ASN A 19 -12.75 32.13 -18.68
N PRO A 20 -11.59 31.61 -19.18
CA PRO A 20 -11.42 30.18 -19.41
C PRO A 20 -11.53 29.37 -18.12
N ALA A 21 -11.41 30.02 -16.95
CA ALA A 21 -11.62 29.42 -15.65
C ALA A 21 -13.11 29.15 -15.31
N SER A 22 -14.05 29.60 -16.12
CA SER A 22 -15.47 29.28 -15.93
C SER A 22 -15.88 27.95 -16.55
N LEU A 23 -14.98 27.34 -17.35
CA LEU A 23 -15.21 26.08 -18.05
C LEU A 23 -14.87 24.82 -17.21
N TRP A 24 -14.26 24.98 -16.04
CA TRP A 24 -13.98 23.88 -15.13
C TRP A 24 -14.97 23.85 -13.96
N PRO A 25 -15.40 22.66 -13.50
CA PRO A 25 -16.23 22.56 -12.30
C PRO A 25 -15.49 23.17 -11.12
N THR A 26 -16.09 24.16 -10.44
CA THR A 26 -15.51 24.75 -9.24
C THR A 26 -15.43 23.67 -8.16
N VAL A 27 -14.20 23.25 -7.84
CA VAL A 27 -13.96 22.35 -6.71
C VAL A 27 -14.39 23.09 -5.45
N PRO A 28 -15.34 22.58 -4.65
CA PRO A 28 -15.73 23.23 -3.40
C PRO A 28 -14.50 23.39 -2.49
N PRO A 29 -14.42 24.49 -1.71
CA PRO A 29 -13.27 24.74 -0.86
C PRO A 29 -13.04 23.56 0.08
N ALA A 30 -11.77 23.14 0.18
CA ALA A 30 -11.32 22.01 0.98
C ALA A 30 -11.63 22.23 2.47
N GLY A 31 -12.85 21.86 2.86
CA GLY A 31 -13.26 21.52 4.22
C GLY A 31 -13.20 20.01 4.45
N SER A 32 -12.26 19.33 3.80
CA SER A 32 -12.06 17.89 3.94
C SER A 32 -11.01 17.68 5.01
N ALA A 33 -11.44 17.16 6.17
CA ALA A 33 -10.55 16.66 7.21
C ALA A 33 -9.36 15.92 6.58
N ALA A 34 -8.16 16.14 7.14
CA ALA A 34 -6.97 15.38 6.77
C ALA A 34 -7.36 13.90 6.64
N PRO A 35 -7.02 13.22 5.53
CA PRO A 35 -7.43 11.84 5.33
C PRO A 35 -6.96 11.04 6.53
N GLU A 36 -7.91 10.52 7.32
CA GLU A 36 -7.58 9.66 8.45
C GLU A 36 -6.59 8.62 7.97
N PRO A 37 -5.52 8.33 8.73
CA PRO A 37 -4.52 7.34 8.34
C PRO A 37 -5.26 6.07 7.97
N ARG A 38 -5.23 5.73 6.67
CA ARG A 38 -5.99 4.62 6.07
C ARG A 38 -5.31 3.29 6.44
N SER A 39 -5.18 2.99 7.73
CA SER A 39 -4.62 1.73 8.20
C SER A 39 -5.66 0.64 7.96
N TRP A 40 -5.46 -0.15 6.91
CA TRP A 40 -6.37 -1.23 6.59
C TRP A 40 -6.03 -2.47 7.42
N VAL A 41 -6.56 -2.55 8.64
CA VAL A 41 -6.41 -3.73 9.50
C VAL A 41 -7.64 -4.63 9.35
N TRP A 42 -7.59 -5.59 8.43
CA TRP A 42 -8.73 -6.43 8.05
C TRP A 42 -9.43 -7.10 9.24
N ALA A 43 -8.67 -7.59 10.21
CA ALA A 43 -9.20 -8.27 11.41
C ALA A 43 -10.02 -7.33 12.31
N ALA A 44 -9.64 -6.05 12.39
CA ALA A 44 -10.29 -5.04 13.22
C ALA A 44 -11.49 -4.35 12.52
N MET A 45 -11.61 -4.47 11.19
CA MET A 45 -12.69 -3.83 10.45
C MET A 45 -14.06 -4.49 10.70
N PRO A 46 -15.13 -3.69 10.95
CA PRO A 46 -16.51 -4.17 10.92
C PRO A 46 -16.87 -4.79 9.56
N PRO A 47 -17.79 -5.79 9.53
CA PRO A 47 -18.20 -6.43 8.28
C PRO A 47 -18.63 -5.50 7.12
N PRO A 48 -19.42 -4.42 7.33
CA PRO A 48 -19.80 -3.53 6.23
C PRO A 48 -18.61 -2.80 5.61
N GLU A 49 -17.72 -2.27 6.46
CA GLU A 49 -16.50 -1.60 6.02
C GLU A 49 -15.57 -2.56 5.28
N ARG A 50 -15.35 -3.74 5.85
CA ARG A 50 -14.54 -4.81 5.24
C ARG A 50 -15.01 -5.15 3.82
N ARG A 51 -16.33 -5.24 3.60
CA ARG A 51 -16.91 -5.48 2.27
C ARG A 51 -16.69 -4.31 1.31
N ALA A 52 -16.80 -3.08 1.79
CA ALA A 52 -16.56 -1.90 0.96
C ALA A 52 -15.09 -1.84 0.52
N ARG A 53 -14.15 -1.98 1.45
CA ARG A 53 -12.71 -1.99 1.18
C ARG A 53 -12.29 -3.15 0.28
N LEU A 54 -12.87 -4.33 0.44
CA LEU A 54 -12.56 -5.46 -0.44
C LEU A 54 -13.04 -5.25 -1.88
N ARG A 55 -14.18 -4.54 -2.09
CA ARG A 55 -14.63 -4.16 -3.43
C ARG A 55 -13.71 -3.11 -4.05
N GLU A 56 -13.33 -2.11 -3.29
CA GLU A 56 -12.35 -1.08 -3.69
C GLU A 56 -11.03 -1.73 -4.12
N LEU A 57 -10.48 -2.60 -3.27
CA LEU A 57 -9.26 -3.35 -3.58
C LEU A 57 -9.43 -4.21 -4.83
N ARG A 58 -10.57 -4.88 -5.00
CA ARG A 58 -10.82 -5.72 -6.18
C ARG A 58 -10.75 -4.92 -7.47
N THR A 59 -11.34 -3.74 -7.51
CA THR A 59 -11.29 -2.87 -8.69
C THR A 59 -9.84 -2.49 -9.02
N TRP A 60 -9.07 -2.11 -8.01
CA TRP A 60 -7.66 -1.74 -8.20
C TRP A 60 -6.78 -2.95 -8.59
N VAL A 61 -7.00 -4.11 -7.99
CA VAL A 61 -6.26 -5.34 -8.32
C VAL A 61 -6.53 -5.76 -9.76
N GLU A 62 -7.75 -5.60 -10.28
CA GLU A 62 -8.01 -5.93 -11.68
C GLU A 62 -7.26 -5.01 -12.65
N TRP A 63 -7.22 -3.70 -12.36
CA TRP A 63 -6.35 -2.77 -13.08
C TRP A 63 -4.88 -3.21 -13.01
N LEU A 64 -4.38 -3.53 -11.81
CA LEU A 64 -3.00 -3.97 -11.61
C LEU A 64 -2.68 -5.25 -12.40
N ARG A 65 -3.60 -6.22 -12.44
CA ARG A 65 -3.42 -7.49 -13.18
C ARG A 65 -3.19 -7.25 -14.66
N HIS A 66 -3.88 -6.28 -15.24
CA HIS A 66 -3.71 -5.89 -16.62
C HIS A 66 -2.44 -5.05 -16.83
N THR A 67 -2.21 -4.03 -16.00
CA THR A 67 -1.10 -3.08 -16.17
C THR A 67 0.28 -3.68 -15.88
N ALA A 68 0.38 -4.59 -14.92
CA ALA A 68 1.64 -5.24 -14.53
C ALA A 68 1.76 -6.69 -15.03
N GLU A 69 0.89 -7.09 -15.97
CA GLU A 69 0.87 -8.41 -16.61
C GLU A 69 0.86 -9.58 -15.61
N LEU A 70 0.12 -9.45 -14.50
CA LEU A 70 0.08 -10.44 -13.41
C LEU A 70 -0.95 -11.56 -13.63
N HIS A 71 -1.51 -11.68 -14.83
CA HIS A 71 -2.60 -12.60 -15.15
C HIS A 71 -2.27 -14.08 -14.84
N ASN A 72 -1.01 -14.49 -15.03
CA ASN A 72 -0.54 -15.86 -14.73
C ASN A 72 -0.09 -16.05 -13.28
N ASP A 73 0.25 -14.96 -12.58
CA ASP A 73 0.83 -15.03 -11.23
C ASP A 73 -0.24 -14.86 -10.15
N LEU A 74 -1.27 -14.06 -10.42
CA LEU A 74 -2.33 -13.74 -9.47
C LEU A 74 -3.66 -14.41 -9.87
N PRO A 75 -4.06 -15.51 -9.20
CA PRO A 75 -5.27 -16.24 -9.54
C PRO A 75 -6.54 -15.45 -9.19
N PRO A 76 -7.68 -15.73 -9.85
CA PRO A 76 -8.94 -15.02 -9.62
C PRO A 76 -9.50 -15.19 -8.19
N CYS A 77 -9.06 -16.21 -7.45
CA CYS A 77 -9.46 -16.48 -6.07
C CYS A 77 -8.61 -15.74 -5.02
N TRP A 78 -7.69 -14.85 -5.40
CA TRP A 78 -6.75 -14.16 -4.50
C TRP A 78 -7.38 -13.61 -3.21
N TYR A 79 -8.62 -13.13 -3.27
CA TYR A 79 -9.34 -12.53 -2.13
C TYR A 79 -9.63 -13.52 -0.99
N ARG A 80 -9.56 -14.83 -1.27
CA ARG A 80 -9.70 -15.92 -0.30
C ARG A 80 -8.39 -16.22 0.43
N HIS A 81 -7.25 -15.72 -0.06
CA HIS A 81 -5.94 -15.96 0.52
C HIS A 81 -5.53 -14.76 1.36
N HIS A 82 -5.63 -14.90 2.68
CA HIS A 82 -5.43 -13.80 3.63
C HIS A 82 -4.09 -13.11 3.44
N TRP A 83 -3.00 -13.87 3.33
CA TRP A 83 -1.67 -13.31 3.14
C TRP A 83 -1.53 -12.52 1.83
N VAL A 84 -2.04 -13.05 0.72
CA VAL A 84 -2.03 -12.35 -0.57
C VAL A 84 -2.89 -11.08 -0.52
N ARG A 85 -4.03 -11.12 0.20
CA ARG A 85 -4.85 -9.93 0.44
C ARG A 85 -4.08 -8.86 1.24
N GLU A 86 -3.32 -9.22 2.27
CA GLU A 86 -2.47 -8.28 3.02
C GLU A 86 -1.40 -7.64 2.11
N MET A 87 -0.71 -8.45 1.31
CA MET A 87 0.29 -7.98 0.35
C MET A 87 -0.28 -6.99 -0.68
N LEU A 88 -1.42 -7.33 -1.28
CA LEU A 88 -2.11 -6.46 -2.23
C LEU A 88 -2.62 -5.18 -1.56
N THR A 89 -3.05 -5.26 -0.31
CA THR A 89 -3.45 -4.08 0.48
C THR A 89 -2.26 -3.16 0.71
N ALA A 90 -1.10 -3.70 1.08
CA ALA A 90 0.12 -2.91 1.26
C ALA A 90 0.55 -2.21 -0.03
N LEU A 91 0.50 -2.93 -1.16
CA LEU A 91 0.80 -2.37 -2.48
C LEU A 91 -0.20 -1.27 -2.90
N TYR A 92 -1.48 -1.47 -2.63
CA TYR A 92 -2.53 -0.49 -2.89
C TYR A 92 -2.35 0.79 -2.06
N LEU A 93 -2.09 0.66 -0.75
CA LEU A 93 -1.83 1.81 0.11
C LEU A 93 -0.53 2.53 -0.28
N GLY A 94 0.49 1.78 -0.74
CA GLY A 94 1.71 2.33 -1.34
C GLY A 94 1.40 3.13 -2.59
N TRP A 95 0.61 2.56 -3.50
CA TRP A 95 0.18 3.22 -4.74
C TRP A 95 -0.57 4.52 -4.46
N LEU A 96 -1.52 4.51 -3.51
CA LEU A 96 -2.22 5.71 -3.07
C LEU A 96 -1.26 6.77 -2.53
N ARG A 97 -0.29 6.39 -1.68
CA ARG A 97 0.70 7.35 -1.16
C ARG A 97 1.56 7.94 -2.26
N THR A 98 1.92 7.15 -3.27
CA THR A 98 2.75 7.57 -4.40
C THR A 98 1.98 8.51 -5.33
N TYR A 99 0.79 8.11 -5.80
CA TYR A 99 0.06 8.78 -6.88
C TYR A 99 -1.07 9.72 -6.43
N GLU A 100 -1.70 9.45 -5.27
CA GLU A 100 -2.83 10.23 -4.74
C GLU A 100 -2.46 11.03 -3.48
N GLY A 101 -1.23 10.88 -2.96
CA GLY A 101 -0.74 11.64 -1.82
C GLY A 101 -0.55 13.12 -2.14
N GLU A 102 -0.43 13.96 -1.10
CA GLU A 102 -0.09 15.37 -1.29
C GLU A 102 1.17 15.50 -2.17
N LYS A 103 1.03 16.26 -3.26
CA LYS A 103 2.12 16.58 -4.20
C LYS A 103 3.13 17.58 -3.63
N THR A 104 3.02 17.89 -2.34
CA THR A 104 3.93 18.81 -1.66
C THR A 104 5.35 18.24 -1.73
N PRO A 105 6.33 18.96 -2.31
CA PRO A 105 7.70 18.50 -2.38
C PRO A 105 8.24 18.33 -0.95
N GLY A 106 8.42 17.08 -0.54
CA GLY A 106 9.10 16.70 0.69
C GLY A 106 10.35 15.89 0.35
N PRO A 107 11.38 15.93 1.20
CA PRO A 107 12.57 15.10 1.01
C PRO A 107 12.17 13.61 0.88
N GLY A 108 12.70 12.93 -0.13
CA GLY A 108 12.43 11.52 -0.41
C GLY A 108 11.28 11.22 -1.39
N ARG A 109 10.63 12.23 -2.00
CA ARG A 109 9.59 11.99 -3.02
C ARG A 109 10.09 11.85 -4.46
N GLU A 110 11.33 12.24 -4.74
CA GLU A 110 11.87 12.32 -6.12
C GLU A 110 11.86 10.97 -6.88
N LEU A 111 11.77 9.85 -6.16
CA LEU A 111 11.80 8.50 -6.73
C LEU A 111 10.59 7.64 -6.31
N ALA A 112 9.54 8.23 -5.73
CA ALA A 112 8.44 7.48 -5.12
C ALA A 112 7.73 6.52 -6.09
N GLU A 113 7.57 6.91 -7.36
CA GLU A 113 7.00 6.07 -8.42
C GLU A 113 7.91 4.88 -8.75
N ALA A 114 9.21 5.13 -8.92
CA ALA A 114 10.18 4.10 -9.22
C ALA A 114 10.33 3.10 -8.06
N GLU A 115 10.34 3.59 -6.82
CA GLU A 115 10.37 2.77 -5.61
C GLU A 115 9.11 1.91 -5.47
N TRP A 116 7.94 2.46 -5.79
CA TRP A 116 6.70 1.69 -5.80
C TRP A 116 6.73 0.58 -6.85
N ILE A 117 7.20 0.86 -8.08
CA ILE A 117 7.36 -0.15 -9.14
C ILE A 117 8.33 -1.26 -8.70
N ASN A 118 9.46 -0.88 -8.07
CA ASN A 118 10.42 -1.85 -7.54
C ASN A 118 9.79 -2.73 -6.44
N THR A 119 8.98 -2.13 -5.57
CA THR A 119 8.24 -2.85 -4.53
C THR A 119 7.24 -3.84 -5.14
N LEU A 120 6.51 -3.43 -6.17
CA LEU A 120 5.60 -4.30 -6.92
C LEU A 120 6.34 -5.52 -7.50
N HIS A 121 7.49 -5.30 -8.15
CA HIS A 121 8.30 -6.39 -8.69
C HIS A 121 8.83 -7.33 -7.61
N ALA A 122 9.25 -6.80 -6.46
CA ALA A 122 9.70 -7.59 -5.32
C ALA A 122 8.55 -8.46 -4.73
N PHE A 123 7.32 -7.96 -4.75
CA PHE A 123 6.15 -8.69 -4.24
C PHE A 123 5.64 -9.77 -5.21
N LYS A 124 5.84 -9.58 -6.52
CA LYS A 124 5.37 -10.49 -7.58
C LYS A 124 5.56 -12.00 -7.28
N PRO A 125 6.75 -12.49 -6.87
CA PRO A 125 6.93 -13.90 -6.55
C PRO A 125 6.07 -14.39 -5.36
N HIS A 126 5.75 -13.52 -4.41
CA HIS A 126 5.02 -13.87 -3.19
C HIS A 126 3.50 -13.85 -3.35
N MET A 127 2.99 -13.29 -4.45
CA MET A 127 1.56 -13.30 -4.78
C MET A 127 1.11 -14.59 -5.47
N LYS A 128 2.06 -15.45 -5.87
CA LYS A 128 1.77 -16.73 -6.53
C LYS A 128 1.12 -17.70 -5.56
N ILE A 129 0.02 -18.30 -5.99
CA ILE A 129 -0.66 -19.38 -5.25
C ILE A 129 -0.77 -20.59 -6.18
N PRO A 130 0.29 -21.42 -6.30
CA PRO A 130 0.31 -22.54 -7.23
C PRO A 130 -0.85 -23.52 -7.02
N ALA A 131 -1.26 -23.69 -5.77
CA ALA A 131 -2.36 -24.57 -5.37
C ALA A 131 -3.72 -24.17 -5.97
N CYS A 132 -3.87 -22.94 -6.49
CA CYS A 132 -5.14 -22.41 -6.98
C CYS A 132 -5.18 -22.14 -8.49
N ILE A 133 -4.19 -22.60 -9.26
CA ILE A 133 -4.11 -22.37 -10.71
C ILE A 133 -5.19 -23.15 -11.49
N SER A 134 -5.55 -24.35 -11.04
CA SER A 134 -6.54 -25.22 -11.70
C SER A 134 -7.78 -25.50 -10.84
N THR A 135 -7.66 -25.51 -9.52
CA THR A 135 -8.78 -25.73 -8.58
C THR A 135 -8.47 -25.03 -7.27
N HIS A 136 -9.41 -24.22 -6.75
CA HIS A 136 -9.21 -23.51 -5.49
C HIS A 136 -9.04 -24.50 -4.32
N GLN A 137 -8.00 -24.30 -3.52
CA GLN A 137 -7.79 -24.99 -2.26
C GLN A 137 -7.94 -23.98 -1.12
N GLU A 138 -8.82 -24.30 -0.16
CA GLU A 138 -8.98 -23.45 1.02
C GLU A 138 -7.71 -23.53 1.89
N PRO A 139 -7.19 -22.40 2.39
CA PRO A 139 -6.11 -22.44 3.36
C PRO A 139 -6.48 -23.32 4.56
N PRO A 140 -5.52 -24.07 5.13
CA PRO A 140 -5.74 -24.78 6.38
C PRO A 140 -6.24 -23.80 7.45
N LEU A 141 -7.23 -24.22 8.23
CA LEU A 141 -7.65 -23.45 9.41
C LEU A 141 -6.47 -23.37 10.36
N LEU A 142 -6.33 -22.21 11.02
CA LEU A 142 -5.40 -22.11 12.14
C LEU A 142 -5.78 -23.19 13.15
N PRO A 143 -4.81 -23.98 13.65
CA PRO A 143 -5.09 -24.91 14.72
C PRO A 143 -5.61 -24.10 15.93
N PRO A 144 -6.48 -24.70 16.76
CA PRO A 144 -6.89 -24.05 18.01
C PRO A 144 -5.64 -23.76 18.85
N PRO A 145 -5.63 -22.66 19.63
CA PRO A 145 -4.54 -22.38 20.55
C PRO A 145 -4.33 -23.58 21.48
N ASP A 146 -3.09 -24.02 21.59
CA ASP A 146 -2.71 -25.12 22.47
C ASP A 146 -2.31 -24.54 23.84
N PRO A 147 -3.08 -24.79 24.91
CA PRO A 147 -2.77 -24.24 26.23
C PRO A 147 -1.39 -24.66 26.74
N ARG A 148 -0.87 -25.82 26.31
CA ARG A 148 0.49 -26.24 26.67
C ARG A 148 1.54 -25.36 26.00
N THR A 149 1.33 -25.00 24.74
CA THR A 149 2.26 -24.11 24.02
C THR A 149 2.25 -22.72 24.66
N ASP A 150 1.08 -22.24 25.08
CA ASP A 150 0.97 -20.97 25.80
C ASP A 150 1.68 -21.02 27.17
N GLU A 151 1.51 -22.10 27.93
CA GLU A 151 2.23 -22.32 29.20
C GLU A 151 3.74 -22.43 29.01
N GLU A 152 4.19 -23.17 27.98
CA GLU A 152 5.61 -23.29 27.61
C GLU A 152 6.20 -21.94 27.18
N TRP A 153 5.42 -21.13 26.47
CA TRP A 153 5.78 -19.77 26.08
C TRP A 153 5.95 -18.85 27.29
N GLU A 154 4.97 -18.82 28.19
CA GLU A 154 5.06 -18.04 29.43
C GLU A 154 6.24 -18.51 30.30
N LEU A 155 6.48 -19.82 30.35
CA LEU A 155 7.64 -20.39 31.03
C LEU A 155 8.95 -19.92 30.36
N TYR A 156 9.03 -19.92 29.03
CA TYR A 156 10.20 -19.41 28.30
C TYR A 156 10.46 -17.95 28.66
N LEU A 157 9.43 -17.10 28.69
CA LEU A 157 9.57 -15.68 29.04
C LEU A 157 10.16 -15.45 30.43
N VAL A 158 9.81 -16.29 31.41
CA VAL A 158 10.25 -16.11 32.81
C VAL A 158 11.48 -16.95 33.19
N THR A 159 11.89 -17.92 32.37
CA THR A 159 13.03 -18.82 32.68
C THR A 159 14.19 -18.75 31.70
N SER A 160 13.97 -18.27 30.48
CA SER A 160 15.04 -18.18 29.49
C SER A 160 16.03 -17.07 29.87
N THR A 161 17.32 -17.36 29.78
CA THR A 161 18.36 -16.33 29.91
C THR A 161 18.21 -15.25 28.84
N ASP A 162 17.69 -15.60 27.66
CA ASP A 162 17.46 -14.64 26.57
C ASP A 162 16.46 -13.54 26.94
N THR A 163 15.53 -13.82 27.85
CA THR A 163 14.46 -12.89 28.26
C THR A 163 14.63 -12.36 29.69
N THR A 164 15.51 -12.97 30.48
CA THR A 164 15.73 -12.61 31.89
C THR A 164 17.11 -12.03 32.17
N ASP A 165 18.11 -12.28 31.32
CA ASP A 165 19.44 -11.70 31.51
C ASP A 165 19.37 -10.17 31.38
N PRO A 166 20.13 -9.43 32.21
CA PRO A 166 20.26 -8.00 32.04
C PRO A 166 20.77 -7.65 30.65
N ALA A 167 20.12 -6.68 30.00
CA ALA A 167 20.56 -6.19 28.70
C ALA A 167 22.03 -5.74 28.76
N ARG A 168 22.90 -6.43 28.03
CA ARG A 168 24.34 -6.13 27.96
C ARG A 168 24.72 -5.79 26.54
N HIS A 169 25.16 -4.54 26.32
CA HIS A 169 25.65 -4.13 25.02
C HIS A 169 26.98 -4.86 24.72
N PRO A 170 27.10 -5.64 23.63
CA PRO A 170 28.26 -6.49 23.38
C PRO A 170 29.57 -5.70 23.21
N ALA A 171 29.48 -4.41 22.89
CA ALA A 171 30.61 -3.49 22.77
C ALA A 171 30.48 -2.27 23.70
N GLU A 172 29.87 -2.42 24.88
CA GLU A 172 29.61 -1.32 25.83
C GLU A 172 30.85 -0.45 26.13
N ALA A 173 32.02 -1.08 26.24
CA ALA A 173 33.28 -0.38 26.45
C ALA A 173 33.68 0.50 25.26
N GLU A 174 33.41 0.07 24.03
CA GLU A 174 33.73 0.83 22.82
C GLU A 174 32.74 1.98 22.61
N ALA A 175 31.45 1.74 22.86
CA ALA A 175 30.44 2.80 22.83
C ALA A 175 30.77 3.93 23.82
N ARG A 176 31.19 3.59 25.05
CA ARG A 176 31.63 4.57 26.05
C ARG A 176 32.85 5.39 25.61
N ARG A 177 33.83 4.77 24.92
CA ARG A 177 35.00 5.49 24.38
C ARG A 177 34.60 6.48 23.30
N MET A 178 33.70 6.10 22.40
CA MET A 178 33.21 6.97 21.34
C MET A 178 32.45 8.17 21.90
N THR A 179 31.60 7.97 22.91
CA THR A 179 30.89 9.08 23.58
C THR A 179 31.85 10.00 24.32
N ALA A 180 32.84 9.46 25.03
CA ALA A 180 33.83 10.27 25.76
C ALA A 180 34.79 11.04 24.82
N GLY A 181 35.02 10.57 23.59
CA GLY A 181 35.81 11.28 22.59
C GLY A 181 35.05 12.42 21.87
N MET A 182 33.74 12.53 22.08
CA MET A 182 32.88 13.55 21.44
C MET A 182 32.64 14.79 22.30
N ASP A 183 33.00 14.78 23.60
CA ASP A 183 32.96 15.99 24.44
C ASP A 183 34.31 16.75 24.31
N PRO A 184 34.34 17.95 23.70
CA PRO A 184 35.54 18.77 23.70
C PRO A 184 35.79 19.30 25.13
N PRO A 185 37.05 19.42 25.57
CA PRO A 185 37.35 20.02 26.87
C PRO A 185 36.89 21.48 26.89
N MET A 186 36.16 21.86 27.95
CA MET A 186 35.88 23.27 28.29
C MET A 186 37.15 24.02 28.67
#